data_AF-A0A764XBI4-F1
#
_entry.id   AF-A0A764XBI4-F1
#
_cell.length_a   1.000
_cell.length_b   1.000
_cell.length_c   1.000
_cell.angle_alpha   90.00
_cell.angle_beta   90.00
_cell.angle_gamma   90.00
#
_symmetry.space_group_name_H-M   'P 1'
#
loop_
_entity.id
_entity.type
_entity.pdbx_description
1 polymer ?
#
loop_
_entity_poly.entity_id
_entity_poly.type
_entity_poly.pdbx_seq_one_letter_code
_entity_poly.pdbx_strand_id
1 'polypeptide(L)'
;MTTIPFLPDRLNREPVVWRGLTTRELFLALASGLGGGCISGILLALLSGYWPLIPGSALAGAAMLIQGGGRILARAKRGKPDSWLPQAILAWLERHHLRGAQLVQHSAVWVVRRSPR
;
A
#
# COMPACT_ATOMS: atom_id res chain seq x y z
N MET A 1 42.05 5.80 -3.34
CA MET A 1 40.60 5.81 -3.59
C MET A 1 39.93 4.98 -2.49
N THR A 2 39.22 5.62 -1.58
CA THR A 2 38.54 4.98 -0.46
C THR A 2 37.21 4.41 -0.94
N THR A 3 37.21 3.13 -1.32
CA THR A 3 35.97 2.41 -1.67
C THR A 3 35.25 2.04 -0.37
N ILE A 4 33.97 2.41 -0.26
CA ILE A 4 33.15 2.06 0.90
C ILE A 4 32.98 0.52 0.91
N PRO A 5 33.38 -0.19 1.97
CA PRO A 5 33.41 -1.67 1.99
C PRO A 5 32.02 -2.31 2.07
N PHE A 6 30.96 -1.50 2.22
CA PHE A 6 29.60 -1.97 2.36
C PHE A 6 28.69 -1.26 1.35
N LEU A 7 27.80 -2.04 0.72
CA LEU A 7 26.71 -1.49 -0.08
C LEU A 7 25.57 -1.10 0.88
N PRO A 8 25.13 0.17 0.91
CA PRO A 8 24.11 0.61 1.85
C PRO A 8 22.71 0.18 1.38
N ASP A 9 22.38 -1.10 1.52
CA ASP A 9 21.07 -1.67 1.15
C ASP A 9 19.90 -1.04 1.90
N ARG A 10 20.15 -0.45 3.06
CA ARG A 10 19.16 0.27 3.86
C ARG A 10 18.86 1.66 3.32
N LEU A 11 19.72 2.24 2.46
CA LEU A 11 19.57 3.61 1.94
C LEU A 11 18.46 3.71 0.90
N ASN A 12 18.29 2.67 0.07
CA ASN A 12 17.24 2.60 -0.94
C ASN A 12 15.92 2.02 -0.41
N ARG A 13 15.90 1.54 0.84
CA ARG A 13 14.72 0.94 1.45
C ARG A 13 13.97 1.99 2.27
N GLU A 14 12.66 2.02 2.09
CA GLU A 14 11.82 2.89 2.90
C GLU A 14 11.85 2.44 4.38
N PRO A 15 12.08 3.36 5.33
CA PRO A 15 12.21 2.98 6.73
C PRO A 15 10.88 2.51 7.31
N VAL A 16 10.97 1.58 8.26
CA VAL A 16 9.82 1.14 9.06
C VAL A 16 9.56 2.20 10.14
N VAL A 17 8.33 2.69 10.22
CA VAL A 17 7.91 3.74 11.16
C VAL A 17 7.13 3.16 12.33
N TRP A 18 6.17 2.26 12.06
CA TRP A 18 5.25 1.76 13.09
C TRP A 18 4.94 0.28 12.94
N ARG A 19 5.28 -0.55 13.94
CA ARG A 19 4.93 -1.99 14.01
C ARG A 19 5.20 -2.79 12.72
N GLY A 20 6.26 -2.46 11.99
CA GLY A 20 6.61 -3.12 10.72
C GLY A 20 6.08 -2.44 9.46
N LEU A 21 5.27 -1.39 9.58
CA LEU A 21 4.76 -0.59 8.47
C LEU A 21 5.77 0.49 8.08
N THR A 22 6.00 0.66 6.78
CA THR A 22 6.66 1.86 6.24
C THR A 22 5.71 3.05 6.23
N THR A 23 6.22 4.25 5.97
CA THR A 23 5.40 5.48 5.86
C THR A 23 4.24 5.31 4.88
N ARG A 24 4.50 4.80 3.67
CA ARG A 24 3.45 4.59 2.65
C ARG A 24 2.41 3.60 3.10
N GLU A 25 2.83 2.53 3.76
CA GLU A 25 1.95 1.47 4.24
C GLU A 25 1.07 1.97 5.39
N LEU A 26 1.61 2.83 6.26
CA LEU A 26 0.88 3.50 7.31
C LEU A 26 -0.20 4.44 6.72
N PHE A 27 0.14 5.24 5.71
CA PHE A 27 -0.83 6.09 5.01
C PHE A 27 -1.91 5.28 4.30
N LEU A 28 -1.55 4.13 3.72
CA LEU A 28 -2.53 3.23 3.11
C LEU A 28 -3.48 2.65 4.16
N ALA A 29 -2.96 2.21 5.31
CA ALA A 29 -3.78 1.72 6.43
C ALA A 29 -4.68 2.82 7.00
N LEU A 30 -4.17 4.05 7.12
CA LEU A 30 -4.92 5.22 7.54
C LEU A 30 -6.07 5.53 6.56
N ALA A 31 -5.76 5.66 5.26
CA ALA A 31 -6.74 6.00 4.24
C ALA A 31 -7.83 4.92 4.08
N SER A 32 -7.43 3.65 4.06
CA SER A 32 -8.39 2.53 4.00
C SER A 32 -9.24 2.44 5.27
N GLY A 33 -8.67 2.72 6.44
CA GLY A 33 -9.37 2.67 7.72
C GLY A 33 -10.35 3.82 7.88
N LEU A 34 -9.95 5.04 7.50
CA LEU A 34 -10.86 6.18 7.42
C LEU A 34 -11.98 5.94 6.41
N GLY A 35 -11.66 5.46 5.21
CA GLY A 35 -12.65 5.18 4.17
C GLY A 35 -13.67 4.12 4.61
N GLY A 36 -13.20 2.96 5.07
CA GLY A 36 -14.08 1.88 5.56
C GLY A 36 -14.88 2.29 6.80
N GLY A 37 -14.24 3.03 7.73
CA GLY A 37 -14.90 3.57 8.91
C GLY A 37 -15.97 4.61 8.55
N CYS A 38 -15.72 5.53 7.62
CA CYS A 38 -16.70 6.49 7.12
C CYS A 38 -17.91 5.78 6.49
N ILE A 39 -17.69 4.79 5.62
CA ILE A 39 -18.78 4.02 4.99
C ILE A 39 -19.64 3.35 6.06
N SER A 40 -18.98 2.72 7.05
CA SER A 40 -19.67 2.07 8.17
C SER A 40 -20.45 3.09 9.02
N GLY A 41 -19.88 4.28 9.24
CA GLY A 41 -20.51 5.37 9.98
C GLY A 41 -21.69 5.98 9.28
N ILE A 42 -21.64 6.12 7.96
CA ILE A 42 -22.76 6.56 7.14
C ILE A 42 -23.91 5.58 7.29
N LEU A 43 -23.64 4.28 7.18
CA LEU A 43 -24.65 3.25 7.39
C LEU A 43 -25.27 3.37 8.80
N LEU A 44 -24.45 3.44 9.84
CA LEU A 44 -24.93 3.60 11.22
C LEU A 44 -25.73 4.89 11.44
N ALA A 45 -25.31 6.00 10.84
CA ALA A 45 -26.01 7.28 10.92
C ALA A 45 -27.36 7.23 10.20
N LEU A 46 -27.48 6.50 9.09
CA LEU A 46 -28.75 6.28 8.40
C LEU A 46 -29.73 5.44 9.23
N LEU A 47 -29.23 4.43 9.96
CA LEU A 47 -30.07 3.60 10.82
C LEU A 47 -30.51 4.32 12.12
N SER A 48 -29.63 5.13 12.70
CA SER A 48 -29.87 5.76 14.01
C SER A 48 -30.36 7.21 13.93
N GLY A 49 -30.22 7.87 12.77
CA GLY A 49 -30.40 9.32 12.62
C GLY A 49 -29.28 10.15 13.26
N TYR A 50 -28.22 9.54 13.81
CA TYR A 50 -27.17 10.23 14.55
C TYR A 50 -25.91 10.48 13.70
N TRP A 51 -25.80 11.68 13.15
CA TRP A 51 -24.71 12.07 12.25
C TRP A 51 -23.27 11.95 12.82
N PRO A 52 -23.01 12.18 14.13
CA PRO A 52 -21.64 12.11 14.66
C PRO A 52 -21.01 10.70 14.63
N LEU A 53 -21.80 9.67 14.33
CA LEU A 53 -21.25 8.32 14.12
C LEU A 53 -20.30 8.26 12.93
N ILE A 54 -20.45 9.14 11.94
CA ILE A 54 -19.60 9.18 10.74
C ILE A 54 -18.13 9.46 11.09
N PRO A 55 -17.77 10.61 11.72
CA PRO A 55 -16.39 10.86 12.12
C PRO A 55 -15.90 9.90 13.20
N GLY A 56 -16.78 9.45 14.11
CA GLY A 56 -16.42 8.51 15.17
C GLY A 56 -15.97 7.14 14.64
N SER A 57 -16.75 6.56 13.73
CA SER A 57 -16.41 5.27 13.11
C SER A 57 -15.23 5.38 12.15
N ALA A 58 -15.05 6.53 11.47
CA ALA A 58 -13.89 6.79 10.63
C ALA A 58 -12.58 6.71 11.45
N LEU A 59 -12.54 7.44 12.57
CA LEU A 59 -11.39 7.43 13.47
C LEU A 59 -11.17 6.05 14.11
N ALA A 60 -12.25 5.35 14.49
CA ALA A 60 -12.17 4.00 15.01
C ALA A 60 -11.59 3.02 13.97
N GLY A 61 -12.06 3.08 12.72
CA GLY A 61 -11.57 2.24 11.62
C GLY A 61 -10.09 2.50 11.30
N ALA A 62 -9.69 3.77 11.27
CA ALA A 62 -8.29 4.17 11.12
C ALA A 62 -7.41 3.59 12.24
N ALA A 63 -7.82 3.75 13.50
CA ALA A 63 -7.09 3.22 14.65
C ALA A 63 -6.98 1.70 14.58
N MET A 64 -8.08 1.00 14.26
CA MET A 64 -8.09 -0.47 14.12
C MET A 64 -7.11 -0.95 13.05
N LEU A 65 -7.11 -0.35 11.85
CA LEU A 65 -6.21 -0.75 10.78
C LEU A 65 -4.75 -0.36 11.04
N ILE A 66 -4.47 0.77 11.69
CA ILE A 66 -3.09 1.12 12.06
C ILE A 66 -2.54 0.16 13.13
N GLN A 67 -3.37 -0.19 14.11
CA GLN A 67 -3.00 -1.11 15.19
C GLN A 67 -2.85 -2.56 14.68
N GLY A 68 -3.77 -3.03 13.84
CA GLY A 68 -3.79 -4.40 13.32
C GLY A 68 -2.96 -4.61 12.05
N GLY A 69 -2.82 -3.56 11.24
CA GLY A 69 -2.23 -3.59 9.90
C GLY A 69 -0.78 -4.05 9.88
N GLY A 70 0.02 -3.70 10.89
CA GLY A 70 1.41 -4.15 10.97
C GLY A 70 1.56 -5.66 10.98
N ARG A 71 0.73 -6.39 11.76
CA ARG A 71 0.77 -7.86 11.82
C ARG A 71 0.23 -8.50 10.54
N ILE A 72 -0.86 -7.97 10.00
CA ILE A 72 -1.50 -8.49 8.78
C ILE A 72 -0.55 -8.28 7.59
N LEU A 73 0.00 -7.08 7.46
CA LEU A 73 0.89 -6.74 6.37
C LEU A 73 2.24 -7.45 6.47
N ALA A 74 2.79 -7.62 7.68
CA ALA A 74 4.00 -8.42 7.88
C ALA A 74 3.80 -9.89 7.46
N ARG A 75 2.60 -10.46 7.63
CA ARG A 75 2.26 -11.79 7.11
C ARG A 75 2.12 -11.77 5.59
N ALA A 76 1.41 -10.80 5.04
CA ALA A 76 1.21 -10.66 3.59
C ALA A 76 2.53 -10.41 2.83
N LYS A 77 3.50 -9.74 3.45
CA LYS A 77 4.83 -9.44 2.87
C LYS A 77 5.85 -10.59 3.00
N ARG A 78 5.52 -11.72 3.64
CA ARG A 78 6.48 -12.84 3.77
C ARG A 78 6.88 -13.37 2.39
N GLY A 79 8.19 -13.43 2.14
CA GLY A 79 8.76 -13.95 0.89
C GLY A 79 8.57 -13.02 -0.32
N LYS A 80 8.13 -11.78 -0.12
CA LYS A 80 7.91 -10.80 -1.20
C LYS A 80 9.03 -9.76 -1.23
N PRO A 81 9.38 -9.23 -2.42
CA PRO A 81 10.42 -8.22 -2.55
C PRO A 81 10.04 -6.90 -1.87
N ASP A 82 11.06 -6.09 -1.60
CA ASP A 82 10.88 -4.74 -1.06
C ASP A 82 10.05 -3.88 -2.02
N SER A 83 9.16 -3.03 -1.50
CA SER A 83 8.22 -2.21 -2.28
C SER A 83 7.17 -2.99 -3.10
N TRP A 84 6.99 -4.30 -2.87
CA TRP A 84 5.99 -5.11 -3.57
C TRP A 84 4.56 -4.56 -3.46
N LEU A 85 4.14 -4.10 -2.27
CA LEU A 85 2.76 -3.71 -2.04
C LEU A 85 2.32 -2.51 -2.90
N PRO A 86 3.05 -1.37 -2.94
CA PRO A 86 2.77 -0.30 -3.88
C PRO A 86 2.73 -0.76 -5.34
N GLN A 87 3.67 -1.61 -5.76
CA GLN A 87 3.73 -2.11 -7.14
C GLN A 87 2.53 -3.00 -7.48
N ALA A 88 2.11 -3.87 -6.55
CA ALA A 88 0.96 -4.73 -6.71
C ALA A 88 -0.35 -3.94 -6.84
N ILE A 89 -0.51 -2.87 -6.04
CA ILE A 89 -1.66 -1.95 -6.12
C ILE A 89 -1.67 -1.23 -7.46
N LEU A 90 -0.53 -0.69 -7.90
CA LEU A 90 -0.43 -0.03 -9.20
C LEU A 90 -0.74 -0.99 -10.36
N ALA A 91 -0.19 -2.20 -10.30
CA ALA A 91 -0.47 -3.22 -11.31
C ALA A 91 -1.95 -3.64 -11.32
N TRP A 92 -2.60 -3.68 -10.16
CA TRP A 92 -4.04 -3.94 -10.06
C TRP A 92 -4.86 -2.79 -10.66
N LEU A 93 -4.53 -1.54 -10.36
CA LEU A 93 -5.18 -0.35 -10.93
C LEU A 93 -5.08 -0.30 -12.46
N GLU A 94 -3.90 -0.61 -13.00
CA GLU A 94 -3.65 -0.66 -14.45
C GLU A 94 -4.46 -1.79 -15.12
N ARG A 95 -4.54 -2.97 -14.50
CA ARG A 95 -5.37 -4.09 -14.99
C ARG A 95 -6.86 -3.80 -14.95
N HIS A 96 -7.30 -2.85 -14.13
CA HIS A 96 -8.69 -2.39 -14.07
C HIS A 96 -8.92 -1.09 -14.85
N HIS A 97 -7.94 -0.64 -15.66
CA HIS A 97 -8.03 0.56 -16.48
C HIS A 97 -8.28 1.85 -15.67
N LEU A 98 -8.02 1.81 -14.36
CA LEU A 98 -8.16 2.95 -13.45
C LEU A 98 -6.94 3.88 -13.50
N ARG A 99 -5.88 3.45 -14.18
CA ARG A 99 -4.63 4.20 -14.39
C ARG A 99 -4.05 3.84 -15.75
N GLY A 100 -3.34 4.79 -16.38
CA GLY A 100 -2.64 4.57 -17.64
C GLY A 100 -1.54 3.51 -17.54
N ALA A 101 -1.20 2.91 -18.69
CA ALA A 101 -0.24 1.81 -18.77
C ALA A 101 1.20 2.30 -18.54
N GLN A 102 1.71 2.14 -17.32
CA GLN A 102 3.05 2.59 -16.93
C GLN A 102 3.93 1.47 -16.37
N LEU A 103 3.39 0.28 -16.07
CA LEU A 103 4.19 -0.85 -15.65
C LEU A 103 4.40 -1.82 -16.81
N VAL A 104 5.60 -2.37 -16.90
CA VAL A 104 5.89 -3.50 -17.78
C VAL A 104 5.25 -4.75 -17.18
N GLN A 105 4.07 -5.12 -17.69
CA GLN A 105 3.32 -6.31 -17.24
C GLN A 105 3.35 -7.47 -18.24
N HIS A 106 4.07 -7.32 -19.36
CA HIS A 106 4.19 -8.33 -20.41
C HIS A 106 5.51 -9.07 -20.27
N SER A 107 5.48 -10.37 -20.57
CA SER A 107 6.67 -11.20 -20.69
C SER A 107 7.16 -11.14 -22.13
N ALA A 108 8.45 -10.97 -22.33
CA ALA A 108 9.08 -11.04 -23.64
C ALA A 108 10.22 -12.07 -23.62
N VAL A 109 10.43 -12.74 -24.74
CA VAL A 109 11.63 -13.57 -24.93
C VAL A 109 12.82 -12.62 -25.09
N TRP A 110 13.94 -12.94 -24.45
CA TRP A 110 15.17 -12.17 -24.61
C TRP A 110 15.68 -12.29 -26.04
N VAL A 111 15.83 -11.16 -26.74
CA VAL A 111 16.38 -11.12 -28.11
C VAL A 111 17.54 -10.13 -28.13
N VAL A 112 18.66 -10.51 -28.76
CA VAL A 112 19.88 -9.68 -28.85
C VAL A 112 19.73 -8.56 -29.89
N ARG A 113 18.82 -8.74 -30.85
CA ARG A 113 18.52 -7.79 -31.94
C ARG A 113 17.46 -6.77 -31.50
N ARG A 114 17.70 -5.48 -31.77
CA ARG A 114 16.62 -4.46 -31.74
C ARG A 114 15.66 -4.71 -32.89
N SER A 115 14.36 -4.80 -32.64
CA SER A 115 13.37 -4.85 -33.73
C SER A 115 13.43 -3.53 -34.51
N PRO A 116 13.41 -3.56 -35.85
CA PRO A 116 13.14 -2.36 -36.63
C PRO A 116 11.75 -1.84 -36.22
N ARG A 117 11.67 -0.53 -35.95
CA ARG A 117 10.43 0.15 -35.57
C ARG A 117 9.52 0.35 -36.77
#